data_AF-A0A703UWC3-F1
#
_entry.id   AF-A0A703UWC3-F1
#
_cell.length_a   1.000
_cell.length_b   1.000
_cell.length_c   1.000
_cell.angle_alpha   90.00
_cell.angle_beta   90.00
_cell.angle_gamma   90.00
#
_symmetry.space_group_name_H-M   'P 1'
#
loop_
_entity.id
_entity.type
_entity.pdbx_description
1 polymer ?
#
loop_
_entity_poly.entity_id
_entity_poly.type
_entity_poly.pdbx_seq_one_letter_code
_entity_poly.pdbx_strand_id
1 'polypeptide(L)'
;LKAELSAAPRDTWPFNNEIWGTNYYYQSEHVETSLTHLCGSQENIASLDDLKALQSVIGTLQWPTTSSWDYVSQDEGQSNKYYCSFNETTGQTTCTREKATTSGLGSCRVP
;
A
#
# COMPACT_ATOMS: atom_id res chain seq x y z
N LEU A 1 -4.98 1.32 -10.25
CA LEU A 1 -4.30 0.92 -11.52
C LEU A 1 -3.28 1.98 -11.93
N LYS A 2 -2.22 1.63 -12.67
CA LYS A 2 -1.28 2.62 -13.25
C LYS A 2 -2.01 3.68 -14.07
N ALA A 3 -3.01 3.25 -14.86
CA ALA A 3 -3.79 4.14 -15.70
C ALA A 3 -4.66 5.15 -14.93
N GLU A 4 -4.90 4.93 -13.64
CA GLU A 4 -5.69 5.83 -12.79
C GLU A 4 -4.82 6.88 -12.07
N LEU A 5 -3.48 6.74 -12.13
CA LEU A 5 -2.56 7.68 -11.51
C LEU A 5 -2.29 8.85 -12.47
N SER A 6 -2.36 10.08 -11.95
CA SER A 6 -2.07 11.31 -12.68
C SER A 6 -0.59 11.51 -13.00
N ALA A 7 0.28 10.77 -12.30
CA ALA A 7 1.73 10.80 -12.45
C ALA A 7 2.33 9.39 -12.47
N ALA A 8 3.57 9.27 -12.92
CA ALA A 8 4.26 7.98 -12.97
C ALA A 8 4.52 7.47 -11.54
N PRO A 9 4.05 6.26 -11.19
CA PRO A 9 4.43 5.62 -9.94
C PRO A 9 5.91 5.24 -9.97
N ARG A 10 6.49 4.96 -8.80
CA ARG A 10 7.89 4.52 -8.70
C ARG A 10 8.15 3.26 -9.51
N ASP A 11 7.34 2.24 -9.26
CA ASP A 11 7.39 0.96 -9.95
C ASP A 11 5.99 0.61 -10.48
N THR A 12 5.97 -0.27 -11.46
CA THR A 12 4.73 -0.81 -12.01
C THR A 12 4.80 -2.32 -12.06
N TRP A 13 3.72 -3.01 -11.70
CA TRP A 13 3.68 -4.46 -11.67
C TRP A 13 2.53 -5.01 -12.53
N PRO A 14 2.82 -5.92 -13.47
CA PRO A 14 1.79 -6.65 -14.17
C PRO A 14 1.17 -7.71 -13.24
N PHE A 15 -0.14 -7.69 -13.04
CA PHE A 15 -0.87 -8.69 -12.26
C PHE A 15 -2.31 -8.79 -12.74
N ASN A 16 -2.86 -10.01 -12.86
CA ASN A 16 -4.23 -10.26 -13.34
C ASN A 16 -4.58 -9.50 -14.63
N ASN A 17 -3.66 -9.49 -15.60
CA ASN A 17 -3.77 -8.74 -16.88
C ASN A 17 -3.83 -7.22 -16.76
N GLU A 18 -3.59 -6.67 -15.57
CA GLU A 18 -3.55 -5.24 -15.29
C GLU A 18 -2.14 -4.77 -14.95
N ILE A 19 -1.88 -3.47 -15.09
CA ILE A 19 -0.64 -2.85 -14.61
C ILE A 19 -0.97 -2.02 -13.36
N TRP A 20 -0.42 -2.43 -12.23
CA TRP A 20 -0.58 -1.77 -10.94
C TRP A 20 0.58 -0.83 -10.68
N GLY A 21 0.29 0.39 -10.21
CA GLY A 21 1.30 1.31 -9.70
C GLY A 21 1.60 1.04 -8.24
N THR A 22 2.88 1.08 -7.86
CA THR A 22 3.27 1.04 -6.45
C THR A 22 3.25 2.45 -5.88
N ASN A 23 3.00 2.53 -4.57
CA ASN A 23 2.91 3.80 -3.88
C ASN A 23 3.94 3.84 -2.77
N TYR A 24 4.52 5.02 -2.55
CA TYR A 24 5.18 5.30 -1.29
C TYR A 24 4.14 5.58 -0.22
N TYR A 25 4.53 5.42 1.04
CA TYR A 25 3.77 5.98 2.14
C TYR A 25 3.68 7.51 1.97
N TYR A 26 4.85 8.15 1.92
CA TYR A 26 5.03 9.55 1.52
C TYR A 26 6.46 9.74 1.02
N GLN A 27 6.62 10.31 -0.17
CA GLN A 27 7.93 10.72 -0.67
C GLN A 27 7.82 12.05 -1.44
N SER A 28 8.70 13.01 -1.14
CA SER A 28 8.65 14.36 -1.68
C SER A 28 8.82 14.45 -3.20
N GLU A 29 9.52 13.48 -3.81
CA GLU A 29 9.70 13.41 -5.27
C GLU A 29 8.49 12.76 -5.98
N HIS A 30 7.62 12.09 -5.24
CA HIS A 30 6.49 11.32 -5.73
C HIS A 30 5.21 11.62 -4.92
N VAL A 31 4.97 12.91 -4.59
CA VAL A 31 3.84 13.33 -3.75
C VAL A 31 2.51 12.91 -4.36
N GLU A 32 2.28 13.18 -5.64
CA GLU A 32 1.02 12.88 -6.36
C GLU A 32 0.68 11.38 -6.41
N THR A 33 1.68 10.50 -6.23
CA THR A 33 1.51 9.04 -6.20
C THR A 33 1.78 8.45 -4.82
N SER A 34 1.89 9.29 -3.79
CA SER A 34 2.03 8.83 -2.40
C SER A 34 0.66 8.49 -1.82
N LEU A 35 0.57 7.47 -0.97
CA LEU A 35 -0.70 7.04 -0.38
C LEU A 35 -1.37 8.12 0.46
N THR A 36 -0.58 8.93 1.18
CA THR A 36 -1.14 10.05 1.94
C THR A 36 -1.81 11.10 1.06
N HIS A 37 -1.35 11.26 -0.19
CA HIS A 37 -2.00 12.14 -1.17
C HIS A 37 -3.23 11.45 -1.78
N LEU A 38 -3.09 10.21 -2.27
CA LEU A 38 -4.16 9.47 -2.94
C LEU A 38 -5.36 9.19 -2.01
N CYS A 39 -5.10 8.95 -0.72
CA CYS A 39 -6.14 8.75 0.28
C CYS A 39 -6.54 10.07 1.00
N GLY A 40 -5.92 11.21 0.65
CA GLY A 40 -6.16 12.52 1.25
C GLY A 40 -5.51 12.77 2.61
N SER A 41 -5.25 11.72 3.39
CA SER A 41 -4.45 11.78 4.62
C SER A 41 -3.91 10.41 5.02
N GLN A 42 -3.04 10.38 6.04
CA GLN A 42 -2.58 9.13 6.65
C GLN A 42 -3.74 8.37 7.30
N GLU A 43 -4.67 9.05 7.97
CA GLU A 43 -5.76 8.39 8.71
C GLU A 43 -6.73 7.62 7.79
N ASN A 44 -6.76 8.02 6.52
CA ASN A 44 -7.57 7.41 5.48
C ASN A 44 -6.89 6.23 4.77
N ILE A 45 -5.63 5.89 5.10
CA ILE A 45 -5.01 4.65 4.62
C ILE A 45 -5.58 3.48 5.43
N ALA A 46 -5.77 2.31 4.83
CA ALA A 46 -6.22 1.11 5.56
C ALA A 46 -5.37 0.85 6.81
N SER A 47 -6.01 0.51 7.93
CA SER A 47 -5.29 0.04 9.12
C SER A 47 -4.82 -1.41 8.94
N LEU A 48 -3.89 -1.85 9.78
CA LEU A 48 -3.40 -3.22 9.79
C LEU A 48 -4.54 -4.21 10.05
N ASP A 49 -5.52 -3.84 10.87
CA ASP A 49 -6.69 -4.66 11.13
C ASP A 49 -7.64 -4.70 9.92
N ASP A 50 -7.80 -3.59 9.19
CA ASP A 50 -8.55 -3.60 7.93
C ASP A 50 -7.88 -4.53 6.90
N LEU A 51 -6.54 -4.50 6.78
CA LEU A 51 -5.79 -5.36 5.86
C LEU A 51 -5.91 -6.84 6.25
N LYS A 52 -5.78 -7.17 7.54
CA LYS A 52 -6.00 -8.56 8.01
C LYS A 52 -7.42 -9.05 7.73
N ALA A 53 -8.43 -8.18 7.86
CA ALA A 53 -9.80 -8.52 7.50
C ALA A 53 -9.95 -8.74 5.99
N LEU A 54 -9.33 -7.86 5.18
CA LEU A 54 -9.30 -7.92 3.73
C LEU A 54 -8.70 -9.24 3.22
N GLN A 55 -7.68 -9.79 3.89
CA GLN A 55 -7.01 -11.02 3.50
C GLN A 55 -7.95 -12.18 3.17
N SER A 56 -9.04 -12.32 3.93
CA SER A 56 -9.99 -13.41 3.76
C SER A 56 -10.76 -13.34 2.44
N VAL A 57 -10.88 -12.15 1.83
CA VAL A 57 -11.68 -11.90 0.63
C VAL A 57 -10.85 -11.40 -0.55
N ILE A 58 -9.61 -10.95 -0.33
CA ILE A 58 -8.80 -10.23 -1.33
C ILE A 58 -8.60 -11.02 -2.65
N GLY A 59 -8.43 -12.34 -2.56
CA GLY A 59 -8.29 -13.19 -3.74
C GLY A 59 -9.55 -13.22 -4.62
N THR A 60 -10.73 -13.08 -4.02
CA THR A 60 -12.01 -13.01 -4.75
C THR A 60 -12.22 -11.64 -5.42
N LEU A 61 -11.61 -10.59 -4.86
CA LEU A 61 -11.63 -9.24 -5.41
C LEU A 61 -10.63 -9.06 -6.56
N GLN A 62 -9.81 -10.08 -6.86
CA GLN A 62 -8.75 -10.07 -7.87
C GLN A 62 -7.69 -8.97 -7.67
N TRP A 63 -7.57 -8.48 -6.43
CA TRP A 63 -6.54 -7.51 -6.06
C TRP A 63 -5.15 -8.15 -6.13
N PRO A 64 -4.09 -7.35 -6.40
CA PRO A 64 -2.75 -7.87 -6.56
C PRO A 64 -2.17 -8.40 -5.25
N THR A 65 -1.92 -9.71 -5.19
CA THR A 65 -1.29 -10.34 -4.03
C THR A 65 -0.04 -11.12 -4.44
N THR A 66 1.05 -10.96 -3.69
CA THR A 66 2.27 -11.75 -3.85
C THR A 66 3.08 -11.79 -2.56
N SER A 67 3.87 -12.85 -2.37
CA SER A 67 4.75 -13.01 -1.21
C SER A 67 5.92 -12.00 -1.17
N SER A 68 6.17 -11.27 -2.26
CA SER A 68 7.28 -10.31 -2.33
C SER A 68 6.93 -8.90 -1.89
N TRP A 69 5.64 -8.57 -1.83
CA TRP A 69 5.18 -7.20 -1.62
C TRP A 69 4.02 -7.14 -0.66
N ASP A 70 4.02 -6.08 0.15
CA ASP A 70 3.03 -5.89 1.20
C ASP A 70 2.06 -4.77 0.82
N TYR A 71 0.90 -4.80 1.47
CA TYR A 71 0.00 -3.66 1.56
C TYR A 71 0.43 -2.77 2.72
N VAL A 72 0.51 -1.48 2.43
CA VAL A 72 0.86 -0.41 3.37
C VAL A 72 -0.32 -0.14 4.29
N SER A 73 -0.09 -0.06 5.60
CA SER A 73 -1.10 0.38 6.57
C SER A 73 -0.81 1.78 7.12
N GLN A 74 -1.83 2.44 7.67
CA GLN A 74 -1.65 3.71 8.39
C GLN A 74 -0.88 3.56 9.71
N ASP A 75 -0.81 2.35 10.27
CA ASP A 75 -0.21 2.08 11.57
C ASP A 75 1.29 2.35 11.58
N GLU A 76 1.75 3.03 12.62
CA GLU A 76 3.16 3.35 12.80
C GLU A 76 3.96 2.16 13.32
N GLY A 77 5.22 2.09 12.88
CA GLY A 77 6.18 1.13 13.42
C GLY A 77 6.78 1.59 14.74
N GLN A 78 8.02 1.18 15.00
CA GLN A 78 8.73 1.53 16.24
C GLN A 78 8.98 3.04 16.42
N SER A 79 8.89 3.82 15.34
CA SER A 79 8.92 5.29 15.37
C SER A 79 8.14 5.86 14.17
N ASN A 80 7.92 7.17 14.15
CA ASN A 80 7.26 7.87 13.05
C ASN A 80 7.96 7.73 11.68
N LYS A 81 9.21 7.26 11.66
CA LYS A 81 9.98 6.94 10.45
C LYS A 81 9.47 5.67 9.75
N TYR A 82 8.91 4.76 10.52
CA TYR A 82 8.50 3.43 10.07
C TYR A 82 6.98 3.29 10.03
N TYR A 83 6.49 2.41 9.16
CA TYR A 83 5.09 2.00 9.12
C TYR A 83 4.97 0.48 9.19
N CYS A 84 3.79 0.00 9.56
CA CYS A 84 3.42 -1.40 9.47
C CYS A 84 2.84 -1.74 8.11
N SER A 85 3.22 -2.89 7.57
CA SER A 85 2.68 -3.45 6.33
C SER A 85 2.19 -4.86 6.58
N PHE A 86 1.30 -5.32 5.70
CA PHE A 86 0.74 -6.67 5.76
C PHE A 86 0.88 -7.37 4.42
N ASN A 87 1.45 -8.56 4.42
CA ASN A 87 1.52 -9.37 3.22
C ASN A 87 0.24 -10.20 3.07
N GLU A 88 -0.62 -9.79 2.14
CA GLU A 88 -1.91 -10.43 1.91
C GLU A 88 -1.78 -11.91 1.45
N THR A 89 -0.64 -12.31 0.89
CA THR A 89 -0.38 -13.72 0.50
C THR A 89 0.08 -14.58 1.66
N THR A 90 1.00 -14.08 2.49
CA THR A 90 1.65 -14.88 3.54
C THR A 90 1.06 -14.65 4.93
N GLY A 91 0.24 -13.62 5.13
CA GLY A 91 -0.30 -13.22 6.43
C GLY A 91 0.72 -12.58 7.37
N GLN A 92 1.89 -12.21 6.88
CA GLN A 92 2.94 -11.64 7.71
C GLN A 92 2.81 -10.12 7.87
N THR A 93 2.97 -9.65 9.10
CA THR A 93 3.07 -8.22 9.42
C THR A 93 4.53 -7.80 9.52
N THR A 94 4.90 -6.66 8.93
CA THR A 94 6.23 -6.05 9.04
C THR A 94 6.13 -4.60 9.48
N CYS A 95 6.69 -4.22 10.63
CA CYS A 95 6.61 -2.85 11.19
C CYS A 95 7.93 -2.06 11.16
N THR A 96 8.79 -2.42 10.22
CA THR A 96 10.14 -1.83 10.04
C THR A 96 10.32 -1.25 8.63
N ARG A 97 9.22 -1.04 7.88
CA ARG A 97 9.27 -0.44 6.54
C ARG A 97 9.44 1.07 6.64
N GLU A 98 10.43 1.63 5.95
CA GLU A 98 10.69 3.08 5.99
C GLU A 98 9.71 3.83 5.09
N LYS A 99 9.02 4.83 5.66
CA LYS A 99 8.00 5.63 4.95
C LYS A 99 8.53 6.30 3.67
N ALA A 100 9.78 6.76 3.70
CA ALA A 100 10.39 7.56 2.63
C ALA A 100 10.99 6.75 1.46
N THR A 101 11.25 5.45 1.65
CA THR A 101 12.06 4.67 0.70
C THR A 101 11.44 3.33 0.32
N THR A 102 10.45 2.85 1.08
CA THR A 102 9.80 1.55 0.84
C THR A 102 8.45 1.75 0.18
N SER A 103 8.34 1.35 -1.08
CA SER A 103 7.07 1.29 -1.82
C SER A 103 6.28 0.03 -1.49
N GLY A 104 4.96 0.09 -1.67
CA GLY A 104 4.05 -1.04 -1.50
C GLY A 104 2.73 -0.80 -2.22
N LEU A 105 1.82 -1.77 -2.09
CA LEU A 105 0.42 -1.60 -2.50
C LEU A 105 -0.32 -0.86 -1.40
N GLY A 106 -1.45 -0.25 -1.71
CA GLY A 106 -2.23 0.42 -0.68
C GLY A 106 -3.71 0.44 -1.02
N SER A 107 -4.50 0.61 0.04
CA SER A 107 -5.94 0.78 -0.04
C SER A 107 -6.32 1.97 0.83
N CYS A 108 -7.21 2.81 0.33
CA CYS A 108 -7.82 3.87 1.12
C CYS A 108 -9.07 3.32 1.83
N ARG A 109 -9.36 3.81 3.02
CA ARG A 109 -10.64 3.61 3.71
C ARG A 109 -11.66 4.54 3.08
N VAL A 110 -12.89 4.06 2.95
CA VAL A 110 -14.04 4.92 2.63
C VAL A 110 -14.58 5.46 3.96
N PRO A 111 -14.81 6.78 4.11
CA PRO A 111 -15.45 7.34 5.29
C PRO A 111 -16.86 6.81 5.53
#